data_AF-A0A8J6Y9S6-F1
#
_entry.id   AF-A0A8J6Y9S6-F1
#
_cell.length_a   1.000
_cell.length_b   1.000
_cell.length_c   1.000
_cell.angle_alpha   90.00
_cell.angle_beta   90.00
_cell.angle_gamma   90.00
#
_symmetry.space_group_name_H-M   'P 1'
#
loop_
_entity.id
_entity.type
_entity.pdbx_description
1 polymer ?
#
loop_
_entity_poly.entity_id
_entity_poly.type
_entity_poly.pdbx_seq_one_letter_code
_entity_poly.pdbx_strand_id
1 'polypeptide(L)'
;MTTMEDEGQTLDVWMDGDCRICRLSQRWSKRRDPEGRVKFHDFRLSDDRNIPVARRDLEESMWVQDGDGRLFAGFAAWRRIMAELPGWRWLASLGGLPPVSWVGPTLYR
;
A
#
# COMPACT_ATOMS: atom_id res chain seq x y z
N MET A 1 -13.42 -4.96 -32.14
CA MET A 1 -12.83 -3.69 -31.68
C MET A 1 -13.56 -3.38 -30.39
N THR A 2 -13.08 -3.74 -29.20
CA THR A 2 -11.70 -3.58 -28.70
C THR A 2 -11.40 -4.66 -27.65
N THR A 3 -10.27 -5.33 -27.82
CA THR A 3 -9.58 -6.10 -26.79
C THR A 3 -8.94 -5.08 -25.83
N MET A 4 -9.33 -5.08 -24.56
CA MET A 4 -8.65 -4.41 -23.44
C MET A 4 -8.84 -5.38 -22.27
N GLU A 5 -8.01 -6.43 -22.23
CA GLU A 5 -6.89 -6.49 -21.30
C GLU A 5 -7.42 -6.47 -19.86
N ASP A 6 -7.55 -7.67 -19.31
CA ASP A 6 -7.50 -7.94 -17.87
C ASP A 6 -6.09 -7.53 -17.37
N GLU A 7 -5.78 -6.24 -17.47
CA GLU A 7 -4.64 -5.64 -16.78
C GLU A 7 -5.07 -5.60 -15.32
N GLY A 8 -4.76 -6.69 -14.61
CA GLY A 8 -5.07 -6.82 -13.19
C GLY A 8 -4.78 -5.51 -12.47
N GLN A 9 -5.83 -4.91 -11.90
CA GLN A 9 -5.78 -3.60 -11.25
C GLN A 9 -4.56 -3.54 -10.33
N THR A 10 -3.54 -2.81 -10.77
CA THR A 10 -2.28 -2.74 -10.06
C THR A 10 -2.37 -1.58 -9.08
N LEU A 11 -2.01 -1.82 -7.82
CA LEU A 11 -1.88 -0.78 -6.81
C LEU A 11 -0.48 -0.20 -6.85
N ASP A 12 -0.38 1.11 -7.01
CA ASP A 12 0.88 1.83 -6.84
C ASP A 12 0.95 2.39 -5.42
N VAL A 13 2.02 2.06 -4.71
CA VAL A 13 2.22 2.39 -3.30
C VAL A 13 3.46 3.26 -3.16
N TRP A 14 3.32 4.49 -2.68
CA TRP A 14 4.44 5.35 -2.36
C TRP A 14 4.72 5.27 -0.86
N MET A 15 5.98 4.93 -0.53
CA MET A 15 6.42 4.80 0.85
C MET A 15 7.86 5.26 1.02
N ASP A 16 8.23 5.48 2.28
CA ASP A 16 9.59 5.85 2.65
C ASP A 16 10.53 4.63 2.56
N GLY A 17 11.48 4.66 1.63
CA GLY A 17 12.53 3.65 1.51
C GLY A 17 13.52 3.61 2.66
N ASP A 18 13.71 4.69 3.42
CA ASP A 18 14.61 4.69 4.58
C ASP A 18 13.94 4.12 5.84
N CYS A 19 12.61 4.03 5.87
CA CYS A 19 11.89 3.48 7.00
C CYS A 19 11.97 1.94 7.03
N ARG A 20 12.60 1.40 8.08
CA ARG A 20 12.78 -0.05 8.27
C ARG A 20 11.45 -0.80 8.33
N ILE A 21 10.41 -0.21 8.91
CA ILE A 21 9.07 -0.81 9.03
C ILE A 21 8.40 -0.85 7.67
N CYS A 22 8.45 0.26 6.92
CA CYS A 22 7.95 0.33 5.54
C CYS A 22 8.58 -0.75 4.67
N ARG A 23 9.91 -0.89 4.70
CA ARG A 23 10.61 -1.95 3.96
C ARG A 23 10.25 -3.37 4.39
N LEU A 24 10.04 -3.61 5.69
CA LEU A 24 9.59 -4.91 6.18
C LEU A 24 8.18 -5.23 5.64
N SER A 25 7.26 -4.26 5.70
CA SER A 25 5.89 -4.41 5.18
C SER A 25 5.87 -4.62 3.66
N GLN A 26 6.73 -3.92 2.91
CA GLN A 26 6.92 -4.11 1.47
C GLN A 26 7.39 -5.53 1.15
N ARG A 27 8.45 -6.00 1.83
CA ARG A 27 8.98 -7.36 1.62
C ARG A 27 7.96 -8.43 1.98
N TRP A 28 7.20 -8.21 3.05
CA TRP A 28 6.14 -9.11 3.47
C TRP A 28 5.00 -9.18 2.45
N SER A 29 4.61 -8.03 1.89
CA SER A 29 3.57 -7.91 0.85
C SER A 29 4.04 -8.55 -0.46
N LYS A 30 5.24 -8.22 -0.95
CA LYS A 30 5.82 -8.81 -2.17
C LYS A 30 5.93 -10.34 -2.10
N ARG A 31 6.23 -10.90 -0.93
CA ARG A 31 6.25 -12.38 -0.74
C ARG A 31 4.87 -13.03 -0.84
N ARG A 32 3.80 -12.26 -0.64
CA ARG A 32 2.40 -12.70 -0.65
C ARG A 32 1.63 -12.23 -1.87
N ASP A 33 2.28 -11.48 -2.75
CA ASP A 33 1.76 -11.00 -4.01
C ASP A 33 2.49 -11.71 -5.17
N PRO A 34 2.23 -13.02 -5.38
CA PRO A 34 2.85 -13.75 -6.49
C PRO A 34 2.38 -13.23 -7.86
N GLU A 35 1.27 -12.51 -7.89
CA GLU A 35 0.65 -11.95 -9.10
C GLU A 35 1.19 -10.55 -9.43
N GLY A 36 1.98 -9.95 -8.54
CA GLY A 36 2.61 -8.65 -8.76
C GLY A 36 1.62 -7.49 -8.86
N ARG A 37 0.46 -7.60 -8.21
CA ARG A 37 -0.61 -6.58 -8.22
C ARG A 37 -0.24 -5.34 -7.40
N VAL A 38 0.77 -5.38 -6.54
CA VAL A 38 1.17 -4.25 -5.70
C VAL A 38 2.59 -3.79 -6.07
N LYS A 39 2.67 -2.64 -6.74
CA LYS A 39 3.91 -1.95 -7.08
C LYS A 39 4.26 -0.95 -5.99
N PHE A 40 5.48 -1.06 -5.48
CA PHE A 40 5.98 -0.16 -4.44
C PHE A 40 7.04 0.77 -5.01
N HIS A 41 6.86 2.05 -4.77
CA HIS A 41 7.72 3.15 -5.19
C HIS A 41 8.31 3.83 -3.96
N ASP A 42 9.62 4.04 -3.99
CA ASP A 42 10.27 4.87 -2.98
C ASP A 42 10.12 6.33 -3.39
N PHE A 43 9.34 7.09 -2.64
CA PHE A 43 9.13 8.50 -2.98
C PHE A 43 10.41 9.32 -2.83
N ARG A 44 11.39 8.89 -2.02
CA ARG A 44 12.64 9.62 -1.84
C ARG A 44 13.49 9.61 -3.11
N LEU A 45 13.46 8.50 -3.84
CA LEU A 45 14.19 8.31 -5.10
C LEU A 45 13.37 8.69 -6.34
N SER A 46 12.07 8.93 -6.16
CA SER A 46 11.16 9.31 -7.24
C SER A 46 11.20 10.82 -7.48
N ASP A 47 11.08 11.19 -8.76
CA ASP A 47 10.82 12.58 -9.17
C ASP A 47 9.40 12.98 -8.72
N ASP A 48 9.23 14.23 -8.31
CA ASP A 48 7.95 14.79 -7.89
C ASP A 48 6.87 14.68 -8.99
N ARG A 49 7.28 14.61 -10.27
CA ARG A 49 6.38 14.38 -11.41
C ARG A 49 5.73 12.99 -11.41
N ASN A 50 6.36 12.02 -10.75
CA ASN A 50 5.89 10.63 -10.68
C ASN A 50 5.16 10.33 -9.38
N ILE A 51 4.93 11.36 -8.56
CA ILE A 51 4.23 11.26 -7.29
C ILE A 51 2.89 11.98 -7.43
N PRO A 52 1.76 11.32 -7.13
CA PRO A 52 0.43 11.91 -7.32
C PRO A 52 0.03 12.90 -6.22
N VAL A 53 0.85 13.06 -5.18
CA VAL A 53 0.61 13.91 -4.00
C VAL A 53 1.84 14.74 -3.68
N ALA A 54 1.70 15.76 -2.82
CA ALA A 54 2.85 16.54 -2.41
C ALA A 54 3.81 15.68 -1.56
N ARG A 55 5.12 15.91 -1.72
CA ARG A 55 6.16 15.17 -0.98
C ARG A 55 5.98 15.23 0.53
N ARG A 56 5.54 16.39 1.04
CA ARG A 56 5.21 16.57 2.46
C ARG A 56 4.14 15.59 2.94
N ASP A 57 3.13 15.32 2.12
CA ASP A 57 2.03 14.42 2.50
C ASP A 57 2.49 12.95 2.57
N LEU A 58 3.53 12.60 1.81
CA LEU A 58 4.18 11.28 1.86
C LEU A 58 5.09 11.10 3.08
N GLU A 59 5.67 12.20 3.56
CA GLU A 59 6.43 12.20 4.81
C GLU A 59 5.52 12.02 6.02
N GLU A 60 4.29 12.53 5.94
CA GLU A 60 3.29 12.42 7.00
C GLU A 60 2.55 11.06 6.99
N SER A 61 2.40 10.40 5.84
CA SER A 61 1.66 9.13 5.73
C SER A 61 1.99 8.34 4.46
N MET A 62 1.68 7.03 4.47
CA MET A 62 1.76 6.21 3.25
C MET A 62 0.63 6.55 2.28
N TRP A 63 0.87 6.44 0.98
CA TRP A 63 -0.14 6.66 -0.05
C TRP A 63 -0.21 5.51 -1.04
N VAL A 64 -1.43 5.21 -1.49
CA VAL A 64 -1.72 4.17 -2.48
C VAL A 64 -2.66 4.71 -3.53
N GLN A 65 -2.38 4.45 -4.79
CA GLN A 65 -3.26 4.68 -5.91
C GLN A 65 -3.76 3.35 -6.42
N ASP A 66 -5.07 3.23 -6.64
CA ASP A 66 -5.65 2.07 -7.30
C ASP A 66 -5.64 2.21 -8.84
N GLY A 67 -5.97 1.13 -9.55
CA GLY A 67 -6.04 1.12 -11.01
C GLY A 67 -7.10 2.08 -11.59
N ASP A 68 -8.07 2.52 -10.77
CA ASP A 68 -9.04 3.56 -11.14
C ASP A 68 -8.49 4.99 -10.92
N GLY A 69 -7.25 5.11 -10.44
CA GLY A 69 -6.58 6.38 -10.16
C GLY A 69 -6.95 6.99 -8.80
N ARG A 70 -7.70 6.28 -7.94
CA ARG A 70 -8.12 6.79 -6.63
C ARG A 70 -6.98 6.70 -5.63
N LEU A 71 -6.80 7.77 -4.87
CA LEU A 71 -5.75 7.87 -3.86
C LEU A 71 -6.29 7.57 -2.46
N PHE A 72 -5.51 6.80 -1.70
CA PHE A 72 -5.78 6.44 -0.32
C PHE A 72 -4.56 6.75 0.52
N ALA A 73 -4.76 7.26 1.74
CA ALA A 73 -3.69 7.60 2.66
C ALA A 73 -3.73 6.71 3.93
N GLY A 74 -2.57 6.57 4.58
CA GLY A 74 -2.41 5.95 5.89
C GLY A 74 -3.03 4.55 5.98
N PHE A 75 -3.93 4.35 6.96
CA PHE A 75 -4.57 3.04 7.16
C PHE A 75 -5.50 2.63 6.01
N ALA A 76 -6.11 3.58 5.30
CA ALA A 76 -6.94 3.28 4.13
C ALA A 76 -6.09 2.71 2.99
N ALA A 77 -4.90 3.27 2.78
CA ALA A 77 -3.89 2.73 1.87
C ALA A 77 -3.49 1.29 2.24
N TRP A 78 -3.18 1.05 3.52
CA TRP A 78 -2.84 -0.29 4.00
C TRP A 78 -3.96 -1.31 3.76
N ARG A 79 -5.22 -0.92 3.99
CA ARG A 79 -6.39 -1.78 3.72
C ARG A 79 -6.52 -2.16 2.25
N ARG A 80 -6.18 -1.25 1.33
CA ARG A 80 -6.19 -1.55 -0.12
C ARG A 80 -5.13 -2.57 -0.49
N ILE A 81 -3.90 -2.39 -0.01
CA ILE A 81 -2.81 -3.39 -0.20
C ILE A 81 -3.28 -4.77 0.28
N MET A 82 -3.87 -4.84 1.48
CA MET A 82 -4.34 -6.11 2.05
C MET A 82 -5.52 -6.74 1.28
N ALA A 83 -6.35 -5.93 0.61
CA ALA A 83 -7.46 -6.43 -0.21
C ALA A 83 -6.99 -7.11 -1.51
N GLU A 84 -5.82 -6.71 -2.01
CA GLU A 84 -5.21 -7.31 -3.21
C GLU A 84 -4.37 -8.56 -2.92
N LEU A 85 -3.98 -8.78 -1.65
CA LEU A 85 -3.20 -9.96 -1.29
C LEU A 85 -4.08 -11.24 -1.21
N PRO A 86 -3.79 -12.29 -2.00
CA PRO A 86 -4.52 -13.55 -1.93
C PRO A 86 -4.34 -14.22 -0.55
N GLY A 87 -5.45 -14.68 0.04
CA GLY A 87 -5.43 -15.30 1.39
C GLY A 87 -5.57 -14.32 2.56
N TRP A 88 -5.49 -13.01 2.34
CA TRP A 88 -5.76 -11.98 3.37
C TRP A 88 -7.11 -11.28 3.23
N ARG A 89 -7.81 -11.42 2.09
CA ARG A 89 -9.19 -10.92 1.91
C ARG A 89 -10.16 -11.45 3.00
N TRP A 90 -10.00 -12.73 3.36
CA TRP A 90 -10.76 -13.39 4.44
C TRP A 90 -10.32 -12.91 5.83
N LEU A 91 -9.01 -12.69 6.05
CA LEU A 91 -8.46 -12.15 7.30
C LEU A 91 -8.75 -10.67 7.49
N ALA A 92 -8.91 -9.87 6.44
CA ALA A 92 -9.40 -8.49 6.53
C ALA A 92 -10.89 -8.45 6.90
N SER A 93 -11.65 -9.47 6.49
CA SER A 93 -13.05 -9.66 6.91
C SER A 93 -13.16 -10.21 8.35
N LEU A 94 -12.25 -11.09 8.79
CA LEU A 94 -12.20 -11.64 10.16
C LEU A 94 -11.42 -10.74 11.16
N GLY A 95 -10.57 -9.86 10.65
CA GLY A 95 -9.73 -8.91 11.38
C GLY A 95 -10.46 -7.66 11.86
N GLY A 96 -11.79 -7.65 11.72
CA GLY A 96 -12.68 -6.79 12.50
C GLY A 96 -12.78 -7.20 13.97
N LEU A 97 -11.98 -8.18 14.44
CA LEU A 97 -11.84 -8.49 15.85
C LEU A 97 -10.75 -7.61 16.50
N PRO A 98 -11.02 -7.06 17.70
CA PRO A 98 -10.30 -5.92 18.29
C PRO A 98 -8.86 -6.12 18.85
N PRO A 99 -8.22 -7.30 18.96
CA PRO A 99 -6.94 -7.36 19.69
C PRO A 99 -5.73 -6.80 18.89
N VAL A 100 -5.88 -6.44 17.62
CA VAL A 100 -4.79 -5.88 16.79
C VAL A 100 -4.85 -4.33 16.68
N SER A 101 -5.86 -3.67 17.24
CA SER A 101 -5.88 -2.19 17.34
C SER A 101 -5.04 -1.65 18.51
N TRP A 102 -4.44 -2.51 19.34
CA TRP A 102 -3.76 -2.10 20.57
C TRP A 102 -2.23 -2.00 20.48
N VAL A 103 -1.62 -2.35 19.33
CA VAL A 103 -0.15 -2.23 19.12
C VAL A 103 0.22 -0.96 18.34
N GLY A 104 -0.75 -0.07 18.10
CA GLY A 104 -0.56 1.19 17.38
C GLY A 104 0.08 2.34 18.16
N PRO A 105 -0.21 2.59 19.46
CA PRO A 105 0.23 3.84 20.07
C PRO A 105 1.66 3.86 20.62
N THR A 106 2.35 2.73 20.72
CA THR A 106 3.70 2.70 21.34
C THR A 106 4.83 3.04 20.35
N LEU A 107 4.54 3.05 19.05
CA LEU A 107 5.56 3.30 18.02
C LEU A 107 5.62 4.75 17.52
N TYR A 108 4.92 5.67 18.20
CA TYR A 108 5.10 7.11 18.02
C TYR A 108 5.65 7.72 19.32
N ARG A 109 6.94 7.49 19.55
CA ARG A 109 7.78 8.36 20.35
C ARG A 109 9.19 8.37 19.78
#